data_AF-A0A088EXQ0-F1
#
_entry.id   AF-A0A088EXQ0-F1
#
_cell.length_a   1.000
_cell.length_b   1.000
_cell.length_c   1.000
_cell.angle_alpha   90.00
_cell.angle_beta   90.00
_cell.angle_gamma   90.00
#
_symmetry.space_group_name_H-M   'P 1'
#
loop_
_entity.id
_entity.type
_entity.pdbx_description
1 polymer ?
#
loop_
_entity_poly.entity_id
_entity_poly.type
_entity_poly.pdbx_seq_one_letter_code
_entity_poly.pdbx_strand_id
1 'polypeptide(L)'
;MHLVYNILIILVAELLLSLAFWIFTPQSVNNKKFDLKSTVKGVLERLFMTYSLCQGFPHVLTLFGALKLGTRLKRADKEDTPENIKKEAAYNDYYLIGNLISVALSIFYYSLFK
;
A
#
# COMPACT_ATOMS: atom_id res chain seq x y z
N MET A 1 -24.92 -8.17 11.88
CA MET A 1 -25.33 -7.43 10.67
C MET A 1 -24.44 -6.23 10.36
N HIS A 2 -24.00 -5.43 11.34
CA HIS A 2 -23.07 -4.30 11.10
C HIS A 2 -21.74 -4.69 10.45
N LEU A 3 -21.15 -5.83 10.81
CA LEU A 3 -19.85 -6.24 10.28
C LEU A 3 -19.91 -6.62 8.78
N VAL A 4 -20.98 -7.33 8.37
CA VAL A 4 -21.22 -7.67 6.95
C VAL A 4 -21.47 -6.40 6.12
N TYR A 5 -22.23 -5.45 6.66
CA TYR A 5 -22.49 -4.16 6.02
C TYR A 5 -21.20 -3.35 5.80
N ASN A 6 -20.31 -3.30 6.81
CA ASN A 6 -19.03 -2.60 6.71
C ASN A 6 -18.11 -3.23 5.65
N ILE A 7 -18.06 -4.56 5.58
CA ILE A 7 -17.29 -5.27 4.54
C ILE A 7 -17.83 -4.96 3.14
N LEU A 8 -19.16 -4.89 2.99
CA LEU A 8 -19.80 -4.59 1.72
C LEU A 8 -19.52 -3.15 1.27
N ILE A 9 -19.52 -2.18 2.19
CA ILE A 9 -19.09 -0.80 1.91
C ILE A 9 -17.63 -0.76 1.44
N ILE A 10 -16.72 -1.47 2.12
CA ILE A 10 -15.30 -1.50 1.74
C ILE A 10 -15.14 -2.05 0.33
N LEU A 11 -15.83 -3.14 -0.01
CA LEU A 11 -15.79 -3.73 -1.36
C LEU A 11 -16.32 -2.77 -2.44
N VAL A 12 -17.44 -2.10 -2.18
CA VAL A 12 -18.00 -1.12 -3.13
C VAL A 12 -17.08 0.09 -3.28
N ALA A 13 -16.53 0.60 -2.17
CA ALA A 13 -15.57 1.70 -2.19
C ALA A 13 -14.30 1.32 -2.98
N GLU A 14 -13.81 0.09 -2.82
CA GLU A 14 -12.64 -0.40 -3.55
C GLU A 14 -12.92 -0.57 -5.06
N LEU A 15 -14.13 -1.01 -5.43
CA LEU A 15 -14.56 -1.08 -6.82
C LEU A 15 -14.66 0.33 -7.45
N LEU A 16 -15.27 1.28 -6.74
CA LEU A 16 -15.39 2.68 -7.17
C LEU A 16 -14.02 3.35 -7.30
N LEU A 17 -13.12 3.14 -6.33
CA LEU A 17 -11.76 3.66 -6.38
C LEU A 17 -10.96 3.05 -7.52
N SER A 18 -11.14 1.76 -7.81
CA SER A 18 -10.47 1.09 -8.93
C SER A 18 -10.96 1.63 -10.28
N LEU A 19 -12.26 1.89 -10.42
CA LEU A 19 -12.85 2.56 -11.59
C LEU A 19 -12.34 3.99 -11.73
N ALA A 20 -12.32 4.77 -10.63
CA ALA A 20 -11.78 6.12 -10.64
C ALA A 20 -10.31 6.13 -11.06
N PHE A 21 -9.50 5.20 -10.54
CA PHE A 21 -8.10 5.07 -10.91
C PHE A 21 -7.93 4.78 -12.40
N TRP A 22 -8.77 3.91 -12.97
CA TRP A 22 -8.77 3.63 -14.40
C TRP A 22 -9.14 4.86 -15.26
N ILE A 23 -10.11 5.67 -14.81
CA ILE A 23 -10.54 6.88 -15.50
C ILE A 23 -9.47 7.99 -15.44
N PHE A 24 -8.88 8.21 -14.26
CA PHE A 24 -7.89 9.27 -14.04
C PHE A 24 -6.49 8.92 -14.53
N THR A 25 -6.17 7.63 -14.72
CA THR A 25 -4.85 7.24 -15.24
C THR A 25 -4.80 7.48 -16.75
N PRO A 26 -3.94 8.39 -17.24
CA PRO A 26 -3.84 8.67 -18.67
C PRO A 26 -3.40 7.42 -19.44
N GLN A 27 -4.05 7.16 -20.58
CA GLN A 27 -3.84 5.96 -21.41
C GLN A 27 -2.37 5.75 -21.87
N SER A 28 -1.53 6.81 -21.83
CA SER A 28 -0.09 6.74 -22.10
C SER A 28 0.69 5.85 -21.10
N VAL A 29 0.17 5.61 -19.89
CA VAL A 29 0.80 4.76 -18.86
C VAL A 29 0.18 3.34 -18.84
N ASN A 30 -0.98 3.17 -19.48
CA ASN A 30 -1.81 1.97 -19.46
C ASN A 30 -1.31 0.82 -20.36
N ASN A 31 -0.24 1.04 -21.15
CA ASN A 31 0.36 0.02 -22.01
C ASN A 31 1.26 -0.99 -21.27
N LYS A 32 1.51 -0.81 -19.97
CA LYS A 32 2.22 -1.82 -19.17
C LYS A 32 1.24 -2.92 -18.80
N LYS A 33 1.52 -4.14 -19.28
CA LYS A 33 0.93 -5.42 -18.86
C LYS A 33 0.52 -5.36 -17.38
N PHE A 34 -0.70 -5.79 -17.07
CA PHE A 34 -1.21 -5.98 -15.70
C PHE A 34 -0.10 -6.54 -14.79
N ASP A 35 0.53 -5.68 -14.01
CA ASP A 35 1.61 -6.09 -13.11
C ASP A 35 0.94 -6.58 -11.83
N LEU A 36 0.64 -7.88 -11.82
CA LEU A 36 -0.02 -8.59 -10.74
C LEU A 36 0.70 -8.37 -9.40
N LYS A 37 2.04 -8.24 -9.42
CA LYS A 37 2.85 -7.95 -8.22
C LYS A 37 2.54 -6.55 -7.67
N SER A 38 2.45 -5.55 -8.56
CA SER A 38 2.12 -4.17 -8.20
C SER A 38 0.69 -4.07 -7.64
N THR A 39 -0.27 -4.76 -8.27
CA THR A 39 -1.67 -4.77 -7.82
C THR A 39 -1.82 -5.43 -6.44
N VAL A 40 -1.23 -6.61 -6.23
CA VAL A 40 -1.28 -7.31 -4.94
C VAL A 40 -0.65 -6.47 -3.83
N LYS A 41 0.48 -5.82 -4.10
CA LYS A 41 1.11 -4.88 -3.16
C LYS A 41 0.15 -3.75 -2.78
N GLY A 42 -0.49 -3.12 -3.77
CA GLY A 42 -1.45 -2.04 -3.54
C GLY A 42 -2.66 -2.48 -2.72
N VAL A 43 -3.18 -3.69 -2.94
CA VAL A 43 -4.28 -4.26 -2.16
C VAL A 43 -3.85 -4.51 -0.71
N LEU A 44 -2.66 -5.10 -0.49
CA LEU A 44 -2.15 -5.38 0.85
C LEU A 44 -1.95 -4.09 1.67
N GLU A 45 -1.44 -3.03 1.03
CA GLU A 45 -1.32 -1.71 1.65
C GLU A 45 -2.69 -1.17 2.12
N ARG A 46 -3.72 -1.29 1.28
CA ARG A 46 -5.08 -0.82 1.59
C ARG A 46 -5.73 -1.64 2.69
N LEU A 47 -5.59 -2.96 2.66
CA LEU A 47 -6.08 -3.85 3.71
C LEU A 47 -5.47 -3.49 5.07
N PHE A 48 -4.15 -3.28 5.11
CA PHE A 48 -3.47 -2.88 6.33
C PHE A 48 -3.90 -1.49 6.83
N MET A 49 -4.03 -0.50 5.94
CA MET A 49 -4.52 0.83 6.32
C MET A 49 -5.94 0.77 6.86
N THR A 50 -6.81 0.02 6.20
CA THR A 50 -8.21 -0.16 6.61
C THR A 50 -8.29 -0.84 7.97
N TYR A 51 -7.55 -1.93 8.18
CA TYR A 51 -7.46 -2.61 9.46
C TYR A 51 -7.01 -1.68 10.59
N SER A 52 -5.93 -0.93 10.36
CA SER A 52 -5.37 -0.01 11.36
C SER A 52 -6.32 1.14 11.69
N LEU A 53 -7.03 1.67 10.69
CA LEU A 53 -8.06 2.70 10.88
C LEU A 53 -9.27 2.18 11.64
N CYS A 54 -9.72 0.96 11.34
CA CYS A 54 -10.81 0.31 12.08
C CYS A 54 -10.46 0.11 13.56
N GLN A 55 -9.18 -0.11 13.88
CA GLN A 55 -8.68 -0.21 15.25
C GLN A 55 -8.48 1.16 15.94
N GLY A 56 -8.75 2.27 15.23
CA GLY A 56 -8.63 3.62 15.77
C GLY A 56 -7.23 4.21 15.74
N PHE A 57 -6.34 3.71 14.88
CA PHE A 57 -4.97 4.22 14.71
C PHE A 57 -4.82 5.11 13.47
N PRO A 58 -5.16 6.43 13.54
CA PRO A 58 -5.02 7.33 12.41
C PRO A 58 -3.55 7.58 12.01
N HIS A 59 -2.61 7.40 12.94
CA HIS A 59 -1.16 7.53 12.72
C HIS A 59 -0.64 6.63 11.59
N VAL A 60 -1.39 5.58 11.23
CA VAL A 60 -1.06 4.71 10.10
C VAL A 60 -0.99 5.49 8.77
N LEU A 61 -1.77 6.56 8.59
CA LEU A 61 -1.71 7.40 7.39
C LEU A 61 -0.37 8.13 7.29
N THR A 62 0.12 8.69 8.41
CA THR A 62 1.40 9.40 8.47
C THR A 62 2.56 8.46 8.20
N LEU A 63 2.53 7.26 8.79
CA LEU A 63 3.50 6.20 8.51
C LEU A 63 3.51 5.85 7.01
N PHE A 64 2.33 5.64 6.42
CA PHE A 64 2.22 5.32 5.00
C PHE A 64 2.73 6.43 4.09
N GLY A 65 2.39 7.68 4.40
CA GLY A 65 2.87 8.84 3.68
C GLY A 65 4.40 8.92 3.72
N ALA A 66 4.99 8.79 4.91
CA ALA A 66 6.44 8.80 5.09
C ALA A 66 7.13 7.66 4.34
N LEU A 67 6.57 6.44 4.40
CA LEU A 67 7.12 5.27 3.69
C LEU A 67 7.05 5.44 2.15
N LYS A 68 5.94 5.96 1.62
CA LYS A 68 5.81 6.23 0.18
C LYS A 68 6.74 7.36 -0.28
N LEU A 69 6.96 8.38 0.54
CA LEU A 69 7.91 9.46 0.24
C LEU A 69 9.36 8.97 0.28
N GLY A 70 9.74 8.26 1.35
CA GLY A 70 11.11 7.75 1.53
C GLY A 70 11.54 6.77 0.44
N THR A 71 10.62 5.91 -0.03
CA THR A 71 10.91 4.97 -1.13
C THR A 71 10.95 5.64 -2.51
N ARG A 72 10.36 6.83 -2.68
CA ARG A 72 10.48 7.60 -3.94
C ARG A 72 11.73 8.46 -3.98
N LEU A 73 12.12 9.07 -2.86
CA LEU A 73 13.34 9.89 -2.77
C LEU A 73 14.61 9.09 -3.08
N LYS A 74 14.72 7.86 -2.55
CA LYS A 74 15.90 7.01 -2.76
C LYS A 74 16.14 6.60 -4.22
N ARG A 75 15.12 6.66 -5.07
CA ARG A 75 15.26 6.43 -6.53
C ARG A 75 15.83 7.63 -7.28
N ALA A 76 15.79 8.83 -6.71
CA ALA A 76 16.26 10.05 -7.37
C ALA A 76 17.78 10.26 -7.22
N ASP A 77 18.41 9.62 -6.22
CA ASP A 77 19.79 9.90 -5.81
C ASP A 77 20.85 8.97 -6.43
N LYS A 78 20.50 8.04 -7.33
CA LYS A 78 21.46 7.09 -7.94
C LYS A 78 21.40 7.04 -9.46
N GLU A 79 22.55 6.75 -10.07
CA GLU A 79 22.70 6.57 -11.51
C GLU A 79 21.72 5.51 -12.07
N ASP A 80 21.00 5.90 -13.12
CA ASP A 80 19.96 5.12 -13.83
C ASP A 80 20.52 3.94 -14.63
N THR A 81 21.36 3.10 -14.03
CA THR A 81 21.78 1.83 -14.63
C THR A 81 20.69 0.78 -14.40
N PRO A 82 20.25 0.01 -15.43
CA PRO A 82 19.14 -0.94 -15.30
C PRO A 82 19.31 -2.00 -14.20
N GLU A 83 20.54 -2.33 -13.82
CA GLU A 83 20.84 -3.24 -12.70
C GLU A 83 20.61 -2.60 -11.32
N ASN A 84 20.98 -1.32 -11.18
CA ASN A 84 20.82 -0.57 -9.94
C ASN A 84 19.34 -0.28 -9.66
N ILE A 85 18.56 0.09 -10.69
CA ILE A 85 17.11 0.34 -10.57
C ILE A 85 16.38 -0.91 -10.06
N LYS A 86 16.75 -2.11 -10.53
CA LYS A 86 16.14 -3.38 -10.06
C LYS A 86 16.50 -3.68 -8.61
N LYS A 87 17.77 -3.53 -8.21
CA LYS A 87 18.22 -3.75 -6.83
C LYS A 87 17.55 -2.76 -5.85
N GLU A 88 17.41 -1.50 -6.24
CA GLU A 88 16.73 -0.50 -5.42
C GLU A 88 15.23 -0.73 -5.30
N ALA A 89 14.55 -1.12 -6.38
CA ALA A 89 13.14 -1.49 -6.32
C ALA A 89 12.92 -2.68 -5.37
N ALA A 90 13.78 -3.70 -5.43
CA ALA A 90 13.71 -4.85 -4.53
C ALA A 90 14.00 -4.47 -3.07
N TYR A 91 14.99 -3.61 -2.82
CA TYR A 91 15.31 -3.12 -1.47
C TYR A 91 14.17 -2.28 -0.89
N ASN A 92 13.57 -1.39 -1.68
CA ASN A 92 12.44 -0.57 -1.25
C ASN A 92 11.19 -1.42 -0.99
N ASP A 93 10.93 -2.43 -1.83
CA ASP A 93 9.84 -3.40 -1.59
C ASP A 93 10.07 -4.14 -0.26
N TYR A 94 11.29 -4.60 -0.01
CA TYR A 94 11.65 -5.30 1.23
C TYR A 94 11.49 -4.40 2.46
N TYR A 95 12.01 -3.16 2.41
CA TYR A 95 11.89 -2.19 3.50
C TYR A 95 10.44 -1.82 3.78
N LEU A 96 9.63 -1.67 2.73
CA LEU A 96 8.21 -1.36 2.89
C LEU A 96 7.46 -2.53 3.53
N ILE A 97 7.61 -3.74 3.00
CA ILE A 97 6.94 -4.94 3.52
C ILE A 97 7.36 -5.19 4.98
N GLY A 98 8.66 -5.05 5.29
CA GLY A 98 9.17 -5.20 6.66
C GLY A 98 8.49 -4.24 7.64
N ASN A 99 8.45 -2.93 7.31
CA ASN A 99 7.80 -1.94 8.17
C ASN A 99 6.30 -2.19 8.32
N LEU A 100 5.61 -2.63 7.25
CA LEU A 100 4.19 -2.96 7.31
C LEU A 100 3.91 -4.14 8.23
N ILE A 101 4.71 -5.21 8.12
CA ILE A 101 4.57 -6.39 8.98
C ILE A 101 4.85 -6.02 10.44
N SER A 102 5.90 -5.24 10.72
CA SER A 102 6.22 -4.80 12.08
C SER A 102 5.07 -4.04 12.72
N VAL A 103 4.50 -3.06 12.02
CA VAL A 103 3.38 -2.27 12.56
C VAL A 103 2.11 -3.10 12.65
N ALA A 104 1.85 -4.01 11.71
CA ALA A 104 0.72 -4.92 11.75
C ALA A 104 0.77 -5.82 12.99
N LEU A 105 1.95 -6.37 13.29
CA LEU A 105 2.17 -7.17 14.49
C LEU A 105 2.04 -6.33 15.76
N SER A 106 2.54 -5.09 15.78
CA SER A 106 2.36 -4.20 16.93
C SER A 106 0.88 -3.89 17.22
N ILE A 107 0.09 -3.60 16.19
CA ILE A 107 -1.36 -3.37 16.32
C ILE A 107 -2.06 -4.67 16.75
N PHE A 108 -1.67 -5.80 16.18
CA PHE A 108 -2.22 -7.11 16.53
C PHE A 108 -1.95 -7.46 18.00
N TYR A 109 -0.72 -7.31 18.48
CA TYR A 109 -0.37 -7.52 19.89
C TYR A 109 -1.14 -6.55 20.78
N TYR A 110 -1.21 -5.26 20.44
CA TYR A 110 -2.00 -4.29 21.20
C TYR A 110 -3.48 -4.71 21.29
N SER A 111 -4.06 -5.22 20.21
CA SER A 111 -5.44 -5.69 20.18
C SER A 111 -5.67 -7.00 20.95
N LEU A 112 -4.65 -7.79 21.24
CA LEU A 112 -4.76 -9.04 21.99
C LEU A 112 -4.65 -8.80 23.50
N PHE A 113 -3.80 -7.86 23.90
CA PHE A 113 -3.56 -7.51 25.31
C PHE A 113 -4.51 -6.43 25.87
N LYS A 114 -5.48 -5.98 25.08
CA LYS A 114 -6.51 -5.00 25.45
C LYS A 114 -7.89 -5.64 25.33
#